data_AF-A0A1I8HZM4-F1
#
_entry.id   AF-A0A1I8HZM4-F1
#
_cell.length_a   1.000
_cell.length_b   1.000
_cell.length_c   1.000
_cell.angle_alpha   90.00
_cell.angle_beta   90.00
_cell.angle_gamma   90.00
#
_symmetry.space_group_name_H-M   'P 1'
#
loop_
_entity.id
_entity.type
_entity.pdbx_description
1 polymer ?
#
loop_
_entity_poly.entity_id
_entity_poly.type
_entity_poly.pdbx_seq_one_letter_code
_entity_poly.pdbx_strand_id
1 'polypeptide(L)'
;MEVPQELLAADYVLFYAQIHSFPEDNQLQCRLKVAARQLYWAAARKMDLQIDKLKLQLPVAKDTPKRKKWAPYQSTYWGFRAKDVDVLLHEAEFVKMEMPLKAPETTAIGEAEEAAITDENADFICAPFIFKKKHMFFGGGRDGSEFRLTGAQRIYLTYSRLQRIDIGLELRKAVRSDPELLGCPPSCMYCKSLRTWLDKEDSPIVLEHLLESNVFSDAFAMHDAQTSGPAKRPTGGCGCRTGGGVVEDADTKSDNGGGDSRDGWRLNLDLRYQLSRSWDCCCRFQPLRLIRLYFGERLAFYYAWFGYIIWCLLFLTAIGLCFFVYGLANASVNYKNSSIEFLSQLSAVPTDPSVST
;
A
#
# COMPACT_ATOMS: atom_id res chain seq x y z
N MET A 1 -18.20 13.82 4.20
CA MET A 1 -17.95 14.23 2.80
C MET A 1 -18.01 12.94 2.01
N GLU A 2 -19.13 12.67 1.34
CA GLU A 2 -19.31 11.42 0.59
C GLU A 2 -18.47 11.50 -0.67
N VAL A 3 -17.48 10.62 -0.79
CA VAL A 3 -16.73 10.43 -2.04
C VAL A 3 -17.68 9.71 -3.00
N PRO A 4 -17.92 10.24 -4.21
CA PRO A 4 -18.77 9.57 -5.18
C PRO A 4 -18.30 8.14 -5.46
N GLN A 5 -19.25 7.19 -5.55
CA GLN A 5 -18.97 5.77 -5.78
C GLN A 5 -18.12 5.51 -7.04
N GLU A 6 -18.17 6.41 -8.02
CA GLU A 6 -17.38 6.35 -9.24
C GLU A 6 -15.86 6.45 -8.98
N LEU A 7 -15.43 7.25 -7.99
CA LEU A 7 -14.00 7.42 -7.69
C LEU A 7 -13.45 6.32 -6.78
N LEU A 8 -14.32 5.65 -6.02
CA LEU A 8 -13.98 4.45 -5.24
C LEU A 8 -13.63 3.25 -6.14
N ALA A 9 -13.98 3.33 -7.41
CA ALA A 9 -13.66 2.35 -8.43
C ALA A 9 -12.30 2.65 -9.11
N ALA A 10 -11.76 3.86 -9.05
CA ALA A 10 -10.49 4.16 -9.72
C ALA A 10 -9.33 3.35 -9.11
N ASP A 11 -8.39 2.88 -9.93
CA ASP A 11 -7.17 2.20 -9.46
C ASP A 11 -6.09 3.23 -9.10
N TYR A 12 -5.99 4.30 -9.89
CA TYR A 12 -5.00 5.37 -9.71
C TYR A 12 -5.64 6.75 -9.90
N VAL A 13 -5.25 7.75 -9.12
CA VAL A 13 -5.85 9.09 -9.17
C VAL A 13 -4.77 10.15 -9.30
N LEU A 14 -4.89 11.01 -10.32
CA LEU A 14 -4.12 12.25 -10.42
C LEU A 14 -4.96 13.42 -9.92
N PHE A 15 -4.32 14.31 -9.18
CA PHE A 15 -4.97 15.48 -8.59
C PHE A 15 -4.29 16.76 -9.03
N TYR A 16 -5.09 17.79 -9.30
CA TYR A 16 -4.60 19.16 -9.39
C TYR A 16 -5.65 20.15 -8.86
N ALA A 17 -5.18 21.20 -8.18
CA ALA A 17 -6.03 22.27 -7.71
C ALA A 17 -6.23 23.33 -8.81
N GLN A 18 -7.47 23.83 -8.93
CA GLN A 18 -7.80 25.04 -9.68
C GLN A 18 -8.22 26.12 -8.69
N ILE A 19 -7.33 27.08 -8.45
CA ILE A 19 -7.61 28.23 -7.57
C ILE A 19 -8.32 29.29 -8.42
N HIS A 20 -9.51 29.71 -8.00
CA HIS A 20 -10.33 30.72 -8.69
C HIS A 20 -10.35 32.07 -7.95
N SER A 21 -9.51 32.27 -6.94
CA SER A 21 -9.69 33.35 -5.95
C SER A 21 -8.92 34.64 -6.18
N PHE A 22 -7.97 34.72 -7.12
CA PHE A 22 -7.33 35.99 -7.43
C PHE A 22 -7.86 36.57 -8.75
N PRO A 23 -8.24 37.86 -8.80
CA PRO A 23 -8.63 38.52 -10.06
C PRO A 23 -7.51 38.52 -11.12
N GLU A 24 -6.26 38.29 -10.69
CA GLU A 24 -5.07 38.08 -11.53
C GLU A 24 -5.04 36.66 -12.17
N ASP A 25 -5.87 35.72 -11.70
CA ASP A 25 -5.89 34.31 -12.14
C ASP A 25 -6.65 34.04 -13.45
N ASN A 26 -7.47 34.98 -13.94
CA ASN A 26 -7.99 34.89 -15.30
C ASN A 26 -6.89 35.07 -16.37
N GLN A 27 -5.69 35.56 -15.97
CA GLN A 27 -4.50 35.67 -16.82
C GLN A 27 -3.36 34.70 -16.43
N LEU A 28 -3.45 33.97 -15.29
CA LEU A 28 -2.38 33.09 -14.75
C LEU A 28 -2.63 31.57 -14.90
N GLN A 29 -3.67 31.11 -15.58
CA GLN A 29 -3.62 29.74 -16.10
C GLN A 29 -2.60 29.70 -17.24
N CYS A 30 -1.35 29.29 -16.94
CA CYS A 30 -0.35 29.01 -17.97
C CYS A 30 -0.99 28.09 -19.02
N ARG A 31 -1.26 28.63 -20.22
CA ARG A 31 -1.87 27.88 -21.33
C ARG A 31 -1.08 26.61 -21.64
N LEU A 32 0.24 26.67 -21.50
CA LEU A 32 1.15 25.53 -21.58
C LEU A 32 0.79 24.37 -20.64
N LYS A 33 0.46 24.65 -19.36
CA LYS A 33 0.07 23.60 -18.40
C LYS A 33 -1.27 22.99 -18.75
N VAL A 34 -2.22 23.82 -19.21
CA VAL A 34 -3.53 23.36 -19.64
C VAL A 34 -3.41 22.44 -20.86
N ALA A 35 -2.60 22.83 -21.85
CA ALA A 35 -2.32 22.02 -23.02
C ALA A 35 -1.60 20.71 -22.66
N ALA A 36 -0.58 20.76 -21.79
CA ALA A 36 0.11 19.55 -21.32
C ALA A 36 -0.87 18.57 -20.65
N ARG A 37 -1.80 19.05 -19.82
CA ARG A 37 -2.87 18.22 -19.21
C ARG A 37 -3.78 17.62 -20.28
N GLN A 38 -4.24 18.42 -21.25
CA GLN A 38 -5.14 17.94 -22.31
C GLN A 38 -4.48 16.89 -23.20
N LEU A 39 -3.21 17.08 -23.55
CA LEU A 39 -2.42 16.11 -24.31
C LEU A 39 -2.19 14.82 -23.52
N TYR A 40 -1.84 14.94 -22.22
CA TYR A 40 -1.71 13.77 -21.35
C TYR A 40 -3.03 13.00 -21.24
N TRP A 41 -4.15 13.71 -21.09
CA TRP A 41 -5.48 13.09 -21.08
C TRP A 41 -5.82 12.39 -22.39
N ALA A 42 -5.50 13.01 -23.54
CA ALA A 42 -5.70 12.39 -24.84
C ALA A 42 -4.81 11.16 -25.04
N ALA A 43 -3.54 11.21 -24.59
CA ALA A 43 -2.61 10.10 -24.66
C ALA A 43 -3.04 8.93 -23.76
N ALA A 44 -3.52 9.21 -22.55
CA ALA A 44 -4.05 8.18 -21.65
C ALA A 44 -5.27 7.45 -22.25
N ARG A 45 -6.17 8.17 -22.95
CA ARG A 45 -7.30 7.52 -23.65
C ARG A 45 -6.87 6.65 -24.84
N LYS A 46 -5.78 7.01 -25.53
CA LYS A 46 -5.18 6.17 -26.58
C LYS A 46 -4.60 4.86 -26.03
N MET A 47 -4.25 4.83 -24.74
CA MET A 47 -3.77 3.64 -24.03
C MET A 47 -4.90 2.85 -23.34
N ASP A 48 -6.15 2.98 -23.79
CA ASP A 48 -7.31 2.23 -23.28
C ASP A 48 -7.57 2.33 -21.77
N LEU A 49 -7.21 3.47 -21.19
CA LEU A 49 -7.60 3.83 -19.83
C LEU A 49 -8.93 4.59 -19.86
N GLN A 50 -9.89 4.16 -19.05
CA GLN A 50 -11.06 4.92 -18.66
C GLN A 50 -10.63 6.02 -17.67
N ILE A 51 -11.13 7.24 -17.88
CA ILE A 51 -10.78 8.40 -17.08
C ILE A 51 -12.06 9.03 -16.56
N ASP A 52 -12.25 8.97 -15.25
CA ASP A 52 -13.39 9.58 -14.57
C ASP A 52 -12.93 10.91 -13.94
N LYS A 53 -13.64 11.99 -14.24
CA LYS A 53 -13.28 13.34 -13.80
C LYS A 53 -14.21 13.78 -12.68
N LEU A 54 -13.67 13.94 -11.48
CA LEU A 54 -14.39 14.50 -10.36
C LEU A 54 -13.92 15.91 -10.05
N LYS A 55 -14.86 16.82 -9.83
CA LYS A 55 -14.59 18.16 -9.31
C LYS A 55 -15.13 18.25 -7.89
N LEU A 56 -14.25 18.40 -6.91
CA LEU A 56 -14.65 18.63 -5.53
C LEU A 56 -14.56 20.13 -5.25
N GLN A 57 -15.61 20.69 -4.67
CA GLN A 57 -15.58 22.04 -4.11
C GLN A 57 -15.43 21.91 -2.60
N LEU A 58 -14.31 22.40 -2.07
CA LEU A 58 -14.13 22.47 -0.63
C LEU A 58 -15.03 23.61 -0.10
N PRO A 59 -15.94 23.33 0.85
CA PRO A 59 -16.79 24.36 1.39
C PRO A 59 -15.95 25.41 2.11
N VAL A 60 -16.11 26.68 1.72
CA VAL A 60 -15.51 27.82 2.43
C VAL A 60 -16.12 27.88 3.83
N ALA A 61 -15.27 27.94 4.86
CA ALA A 61 -15.73 27.98 6.25
C ALA A 61 -16.76 29.09 6.47
N LYS A 62 -17.91 28.74 7.08
CA LYS A 62 -19.09 29.62 7.23
C LYS A 62 -18.80 30.90 8.00
N ASP A 63 -17.76 30.92 8.83
CA ASP A 63 -17.41 32.05 9.71
C ASP A 63 -16.36 33.01 9.12
N THR A 64 -16.13 32.98 7.81
CA THR A 64 -15.22 33.95 7.18
C THR A 64 -15.88 35.34 7.03
N PRO A 65 -15.25 36.42 7.51
CA PRO A 65 -15.83 37.76 7.44
C PRO A 65 -16.08 38.17 5.99
N LYS A 66 -17.21 38.86 5.72
CA LYS A 66 -17.73 39.21 4.37
C LYS A 66 -16.70 39.89 3.42
N ARG A 67 -15.64 40.49 3.96
CA ARG A 67 -14.52 41.12 3.21
C ARG A 67 -13.46 40.15 2.68
N LYS A 68 -13.44 38.90 3.15
CA LYS A 68 -12.54 37.83 2.70
C LYS A 68 -13.36 36.60 2.27
N LYS A 69 -14.28 36.79 1.33
CA LYS A 69 -14.86 35.64 0.62
C LYS A 69 -13.78 35.10 -0.33
N TRP A 70 -12.95 34.19 0.17
CA TRP A 70 -12.09 33.37 -0.67
C TRP A 70 -13.00 32.64 -1.66
N ALA A 71 -12.70 32.72 -2.96
CA ALA A 71 -13.44 31.93 -3.94
C ALA A 71 -13.35 30.45 -3.58
N PRO A 72 -14.37 29.63 -3.89
CA PRO A 72 -14.35 28.22 -3.56
C PRO A 72 -13.12 27.56 -4.18
N TYR A 73 -12.32 26.88 -3.34
CA TYR A 73 -11.24 26.04 -3.81
C TYR A 73 -11.86 24.87 -4.58
N GLN A 74 -11.58 24.80 -5.88
CA GLN A 74 -12.05 23.71 -6.73
C GLN A 74 -10.90 22.78 -7.05
N SER A 75 -10.91 21.60 -6.46
CA SER A 75 -9.99 20.53 -6.80
C SER A 75 -10.56 19.68 -7.93
N THR A 76 -9.71 19.32 -8.89
CA THR A 76 -10.08 18.36 -9.94
C THR A 76 -9.24 17.09 -9.76
N TYR A 77 -9.94 15.97 -9.74
CA TYR A 77 -9.38 14.62 -9.66
C TYR A 77 -9.65 13.88 -10.96
N TRP A 78 -8.63 13.22 -11.49
CA TRP A 78 -8.74 12.29 -12.60
C TRP A 78 -8.50 10.89 -12.06
N GLY A 79 -9.55 10.09 -11.96
CA GLY A 79 -9.46 8.67 -11.66
C GLY A 79 -9.17 7.89 -12.94
N PHE A 80 -8.16 7.04 -12.91
CA PHE A 80 -7.77 6.15 -13.98
C PHE A 80 -8.15 4.72 -13.61
N ARG A 81 -8.76 4.04 -14.56
CA ARG A 81 -9.15 2.64 -14.49
C ARG A 81 -8.93 2.03 -15.87
N ALA A 82 -8.43 0.80 -15.96
CA ALA A 82 -8.39 0.12 -17.24
C ALA A 82 -9.81 -0.21 -17.72
N LYS A 83 -10.11 -0.01 -19.01
CA LYS A 83 -11.42 -0.36 -19.58
C LYS A 83 -11.73 -1.85 -19.41
N ASP A 84 -10.76 -2.68 -19.73
CA ASP A 84 -10.84 -4.14 -19.67
C ASP A 84 -9.63 -4.71 -18.92
N VAL A 85 -9.82 -5.86 -18.26
CA VAL A 85 -8.72 -6.57 -17.60
C VAL A 85 -7.66 -7.04 -18.60
N ASP A 86 -8.05 -7.38 -19.84
CA ASP A 86 -7.12 -7.82 -20.87
C ASP A 86 -6.05 -6.76 -21.19
N VAL A 87 -6.37 -5.47 -21.07
CA VAL A 87 -5.39 -4.38 -21.22
C VAL A 87 -4.30 -4.47 -20.16
N LEU A 88 -4.68 -4.78 -18.92
CA LEU A 88 -3.75 -4.97 -17.81
C LEU A 88 -2.92 -6.23 -17.98
N LEU A 89 -3.49 -7.30 -18.52
CA LEU A 89 -2.76 -8.55 -18.76
C LEU A 89 -1.71 -8.41 -19.86
N HIS A 90 -1.98 -7.64 -20.92
CA HIS A 90 -0.96 -7.29 -21.91
C HIS A 90 0.18 -6.48 -21.27
N GLU A 91 -0.13 -5.58 -20.34
CA GLU A 91 0.89 -4.86 -19.60
C GLU A 91 1.69 -5.79 -18.67
N ALA A 92 1.03 -6.77 -18.04
CA ALA A 92 1.69 -7.77 -17.19
C ALA A 92 2.68 -8.63 -18.00
N GLU A 93 2.33 -9.00 -19.24
CA GLU A 93 3.23 -9.70 -20.17
C GLU A 93 4.41 -8.81 -20.58
N PHE A 94 4.17 -7.52 -20.86
CA PHE A 94 5.24 -6.57 -21.16
C PHE A 94 6.23 -6.45 -19.99
N VAL A 95 5.71 -6.28 -18.77
CA VAL A 95 6.53 -6.13 -17.55
C VAL A 95 7.18 -7.45 -17.15
N LYS A 96 6.78 -8.57 -17.78
CA LYS A 96 7.21 -9.93 -17.45
C LYS A 96 6.93 -10.26 -15.99
N MET A 97 5.73 -9.94 -15.54
CA MET A 97 5.30 -10.23 -14.18
C MET A 97 5.32 -11.74 -13.93
N GLU A 98 6.01 -12.19 -12.90
CA GLU A 98 5.99 -13.60 -12.51
C GLU A 98 4.68 -13.93 -11.81
N MET A 99 4.04 -15.00 -12.27
CA MET A 99 2.79 -15.48 -11.71
C MET A 99 2.86 -16.99 -11.47
N PRO A 100 2.21 -17.49 -10.41
CA PRO A 100 2.20 -18.91 -10.13
C PRO A 100 1.38 -19.66 -11.19
N LEU A 101 1.92 -20.80 -11.65
CA LEU A 101 1.24 -21.73 -12.55
C LEU A 101 0.34 -22.68 -11.76
N LYS A 102 -0.82 -23.01 -12.31
CA LYS A 102 -1.64 -24.11 -11.80
C LYS A 102 -0.83 -25.39 -11.88
N ALA A 103 -0.68 -26.08 -10.75
CA ALA A 103 -0.04 -27.40 -10.77
C ALA A 103 -0.84 -28.33 -11.70
N PRO A 104 -0.18 -29.18 -12.51
CA PRO A 104 -0.87 -30.30 -13.12
C PRO A 104 -1.43 -31.15 -11.99
N GLU A 105 -2.71 -31.51 -12.05
CA GLU A 105 -3.29 -32.48 -11.13
C GLU A 105 -2.46 -33.76 -11.25
N THR A 106 -1.59 -34.02 -10.28
CA THR A 106 -0.90 -35.29 -10.18
C THR A 106 -1.98 -36.33 -9.95
N THR A 107 -2.21 -37.18 -10.95
CA THR A 107 -2.87 -38.47 -10.73
C THR A 107 -2.20 -39.12 -9.53
N ALA A 108 -3.02 -39.50 -8.55
CA ALA A 108 -2.63 -40.14 -7.30
C ALA A 108 -1.46 -41.11 -7.52
N ILE A 109 -0.25 -40.67 -7.17
CA ILE A 109 0.88 -41.56 -6.97
C ILE A 109 0.70 -42.08 -5.56
N GLY A 110 0.63 -43.41 -5.44
CA GLY A 110 0.13 -44.13 -4.29
C GLY A 110 0.81 -43.80 -2.96
N GLU A 111 0.07 -44.15 -1.91
CA GLU A 111 0.42 -44.20 -0.50
C GLU A 111 1.87 -44.66 -0.25
N ALA A 112 2.83 -43.73 -0.20
CA ALA A 112 4.18 -44.02 0.30
C ALA A 112 5.00 -42.80 0.73
N GLU A 113 4.43 -41.60 0.86
CA GLU A 113 5.22 -40.40 1.21
C GLU A 113 4.53 -39.43 2.18
N GLU A 114 3.63 -39.93 3.04
CA GLU A 114 2.96 -39.10 4.07
C GLU A 114 3.85 -38.74 5.28
N ALA A 115 5.14 -39.14 5.30
CA ALA A 115 6.03 -38.91 6.44
C ALA A 115 7.11 -37.83 6.20
N ALA A 116 7.15 -37.19 5.03
CA ALA A 116 8.19 -36.20 4.69
C ALA A 116 7.65 -34.83 4.24
N ILE A 117 6.35 -34.58 4.37
CA ILE A 117 5.74 -33.30 3.99
C ILE A 117 5.63 -32.43 5.25
N THR A 118 6.64 -31.61 5.51
CA THR A 118 6.58 -30.58 6.57
C THR A 118 6.01 -29.24 6.09
N ASP A 119 5.54 -29.16 4.84
CA ASP A 119 4.88 -27.97 4.32
C ASP A 119 3.74 -28.40 3.36
N GLU A 120 2.49 -28.17 3.76
CA GLU A 120 1.29 -28.43 2.93
C GLU A 120 1.16 -27.46 1.73
N ASN A 121 2.20 -26.67 1.46
CA ASN A 121 2.23 -25.72 0.36
C ASN A 121 2.75 -26.42 -0.89
N ALA A 122 1.87 -26.71 -1.85
CA ALA A 122 2.29 -27.07 -3.20
C ALA A 122 3.30 -26.01 -3.70
N ASP A 123 4.52 -26.44 -4.02
CA ASP A 123 5.55 -25.58 -4.60
C ASP A 123 5.05 -25.03 -5.93
N PHE A 124 4.55 -23.79 -5.90
CA PHE A 124 4.06 -23.14 -7.11
C PHE A 124 5.26 -22.79 -7.98
N ILE A 125 5.32 -23.37 -9.17
CA ILE A 125 6.27 -22.93 -10.19
C ILE A 125 5.82 -21.54 -10.67
N CYS A 126 6.61 -20.52 -10.35
CA CYS A 126 6.43 -19.19 -10.91
C CYS A 126 7.01 -19.13 -12.32
N ALA A 127 6.27 -18.52 -13.24
CA ALA A 127 6.73 -18.29 -14.60
C ALA A 127 6.37 -16.86 -15.05
N PRO A 128 7.13 -16.26 -15.98
CA PRO A 128 6.76 -14.99 -16.57
C PRO A 128 5.39 -15.12 -17.25
N PHE A 129 4.51 -14.16 -16.99
CA PHE A 129 3.15 -14.17 -17.49
C PHE A 129 3.12 -14.06 -19.03
N ILE A 130 2.32 -14.91 -19.66
CA ILE A 130 2.10 -14.92 -21.12
C ILE A 130 0.60 -14.84 -21.36
N PHE A 131 0.14 -13.78 -22.05
CA PHE A 131 -1.28 -13.50 -22.24
C PHE A 131 -2.03 -14.65 -22.92
N LYS A 132 -1.44 -15.22 -23.99
CA LYS A 132 -2.02 -16.36 -24.72
C LYS A 132 -2.25 -17.60 -23.85
N LYS A 133 -1.49 -17.72 -22.76
CA LYS A 133 -1.46 -18.85 -21.86
C LYS A 133 -2.10 -18.53 -20.50
N LYS A 134 -2.92 -17.47 -20.40
CA LYS A 134 -3.54 -16.98 -19.15
C LYS A 134 -4.29 -18.06 -18.35
N HIS A 135 -4.84 -19.07 -19.01
CA HIS A 135 -5.56 -20.18 -18.37
C HIS A 135 -4.67 -21.11 -17.52
N MET A 136 -3.37 -21.16 -17.79
CA MET A 136 -2.40 -21.96 -17.03
C MET A 136 -1.96 -21.26 -15.73
N PHE A 137 -2.19 -19.96 -15.61
CA PHE A 137 -1.86 -19.20 -14.41
C PHE A 137 -3.04 -19.20 -13.44
N PHE A 138 -2.75 -19.09 -12.14
CA PHE A 138 -3.79 -18.89 -11.14
C PHE A 138 -4.56 -17.59 -11.40
N GLY A 139 -5.88 -17.61 -11.14
CA GLY A 139 -6.77 -16.47 -11.36
C GLY A 139 -7.53 -16.51 -12.68
N GLY A 140 -7.10 -17.29 -13.68
CA GLY A 140 -7.91 -17.56 -14.87
C GLY A 140 -8.88 -18.72 -14.62
N GLY A 141 -10.18 -18.54 -14.83
CA GLY A 141 -11.12 -19.66 -14.75
C GLY A 141 -10.81 -20.72 -15.80
N ARG A 142 -10.91 -22.01 -15.45
CA ARG A 142 -10.99 -23.08 -16.47
C ARG A 142 -12.25 -22.90 -17.34
N ASP A 143 -13.29 -22.28 -16.77
CA ASP A 143 -14.63 -22.16 -17.36
C ASP A 143 -14.88 -20.83 -18.10
N GLY A 144 -13.82 -20.09 -18.43
CA GLY A 144 -13.94 -18.78 -19.07
C GLY A 144 -14.30 -17.63 -18.12
N SER A 145 -14.26 -17.83 -16.80
CA SER A 145 -14.37 -16.72 -15.85
C SER A 145 -13.18 -15.78 -15.99
N GLU A 146 -13.46 -14.47 -15.96
CA GLU A 146 -12.48 -13.40 -16.13
C GLU A 146 -11.27 -13.56 -15.20
N PHE A 147 -10.07 -13.30 -15.73
CA PHE A 147 -8.84 -13.40 -14.97
C PHE A 147 -8.83 -12.35 -13.84
N ARG A 148 -8.63 -12.76 -12.59
CA ARG A 148 -8.68 -11.82 -11.45
C ARG A 148 -7.28 -11.38 -11.03
N LEU A 149 -7.00 -10.08 -11.16
CA LEU A 149 -5.82 -9.40 -10.62
C LEU A 149 -6.10 -8.86 -9.21
N THR A 150 -5.09 -8.84 -8.33
CA THR A 150 -5.22 -8.20 -7.02
C THR A 150 -5.31 -6.67 -7.16
N GLY A 151 -5.87 -5.98 -6.16
CA GLY A 151 -5.88 -4.51 -6.13
C GLY A 151 -4.47 -3.94 -6.34
N ALA A 152 -3.47 -4.46 -5.62
CA ALA A 152 -2.08 -4.05 -5.77
C ALA A 152 -1.53 -4.25 -7.20
N GLN A 153 -1.84 -5.39 -7.83
CA GLN A 153 -1.42 -5.67 -9.21
C GLN A 153 -2.07 -4.70 -10.20
N ARG A 154 -3.37 -4.44 -10.07
CA ARG A 154 -4.10 -3.50 -10.94
C ARG A 154 -3.55 -2.08 -10.81
N ILE A 155 -3.30 -1.63 -9.59
CA ILE A 155 -2.69 -0.32 -9.29
C ILE A 155 -1.30 -0.25 -9.94
N TYR A 156 -0.46 -1.27 -9.73
CA TYR A 156 0.90 -1.30 -10.26
C TYR A 156 0.93 -1.28 -11.80
N LEU A 157 0.10 -2.09 -12.46
CA LEU A 157 0.03 -2.16 -13.92
C LEU A 157 -0.52 -0.86 -14.51
N THR A 158 -1.55 -0.28 -13.89
CA THR A 158 -2.09 1.03 -14.28
C THR A 158 -1.03 2.13 -14.13
N TYR A 159 -0.31 2.13 -13.02
CA TYR A 159 0.79 3.06 -12.78
C TYR A 159 1.92 2.91 -13.81
N SER A 160 2.34 1.67 -14.11
CA SER A 160 3.37 1.41 -15.11
C SER A 160 2.98 1.96 -16.48
N ARG A 161 1.72 1.81 -16.89
CA ARG A 161 1.21 2.45 -18.11
C ARG A 161 1.26 3.97 -18.06
N LEU A 162 0.78 4.57 -16.98
CA LEU A 162 0.77 6.03 -16.83
C LEU A 162 2.18 6.64 -16.88
N GLN A 163 3.19 5.93 -16.34
CA GLN A 163 4.59 6.32 -16.41
C GLN A 163 5.21 6.17 -17.80
N ARG A 164 4.62 5.41 -18.71
CA ARG A 164 5.17 5.24 -20.07
C ARG A 164 4.63 6.23 -21.07
N ILE A 165 3.59 6.97 -20.70
CA ILE A 165 3.03 8.02 -21.54
C ILE A 165 4.08 9.13 -21.69
N ASP A 166 4.64 9.24 -22.89
CA ASP A 166 5.47 10.36 -23.30
C ASP A 166 4.61 11.37 -24.08
N ILE A 167 4.51 12.59 -23.55
CA ILE A 167 3.84 13.71 -24.23
C ILE A 167 4.83 14.70 -24.84
N GLY A 168 6.14 14.49 -24.70
CA GLY A 168 7.17 15.46 -25.08
C GLY A 168 7.08 15.84 -26.56
N LEU A 169 6.97 14.85 -27.43
CA LEU A 169 6.89 15.07 -28.88
C LEU A 169 5.62 15.86 -29.27
N GLU A 170 4.45 15.46 -28.75
CA GLU A 170 3.17 16.10 -29.07
C GLU A 170 3.08 17.51 -28.49
N LEU A 171 3.63 17.73 -27.29
CA LEU A 171 3.68 19.06 -26.67
C LEU A 171 4.62 20.00 -27.42
N ARG A 172 5.80 19.53 -27.86
CA ARG A 172 6.71 20.32 -28.71
C ARG A 172 6.07 20.67 -30.05
N LYS A 173 5.36 19.73 -30.67
CA LYS A 173 4.60 20.00 -31.91
C LYS A 173 3.52 21.06 -31.68
N ALA A 174 2.73 20.94 -30.61
CA ALA A 174 1.69 21.91 -30.27
C ALA A 174 2.26 23.31 -30.01
N VAL A 175 3.41 23.39 -29.33
CA VAL A 175 4.11 24.67 -29.10
C VAL A 175 4.65 25.27 -30.41
N ARG A 176 5.14 24.44 -31.33
CA ARG A 176 5.60 24.91 -32.65
C ARG A 176 4.44 25.39 -33.52
N SER A 177 3.27 24.76 -33.43
CA SER A 177 2.08 25.19 -34.18
C SER A 177 1.46 26.46 -33.61
N ASP A 178 1.34 26.56 -32.29
CA ASP A 178 0.70 27.69 -31.61
C ASP A 178 1.68 28.33 -30.59
N PRO A 179 2.52 29.29 -31.00
CA PRO A 179 3.44 29.99 -30.09
C PRO A 179 2.72 30.72 -28.94
N GLU A 180 1.43 31.02 -29.10
CA GLU A 180 0.58 31.60 -28.04
C GLU A 180 0.44 30.70 -26.79
N LEU A 181 0.73 29.41 -26.90
CA LEU A 181 0.82 28.50 -25.74
C LEU A 181 1.90 28.94 -24.75
N LEU A 182 2.95 29.61 -25.25
CA LEU A 182 4.01 30.23 -24.44
C LEU A 182 3.64 31.65 -23.96
N GLY A 183 2.37 32.06 -24.03
CA GLY A 183 1.89 33.41 -23.68
C GLY A 183 2.17 33.91 -22.25
N CYS A 184 2.97 33.20 -21.44
CA CYS A 184 3.52 33.67 -20.18
C CYS A 184 4.98 34.14 -20.35
N PRO A 185 5.45 35.17 -19.61
CA PRO A 185 6.83 35.62 -19.68
C PRO A 185 7.83 34.50 -19.32
N PRO A 186 9.08 34.51 -19.84
CA PRO A 186 10.11 33.51 -19.54
C PRO A 186 10.41 33.36 -18.04
N SER A 187 10.15 34.40 -17.25
CA SER A 187 10.29 34.44 -15.79
C SER A 187 9.12 33.82 -15.01
N CYS A 188 8.09 33.30 -15.69
CA CYS A 188 6.92 32.74 -15.02
C CYS A 188 7.29 31.54 -14.13
N MET A 189 7.16 31.69 -12.80
CA MET A 189 7.47 30.64 -11.83
C MET A 189 6.65 29.37 -12.05
N TYR A 190 5.45 29.48 -12.60
CA TYR A 190 4.56 28.33 -12.78
C TYR A 190 5.00 27.42 -13.93
N CYS A 191 5.44 27.96 -15.08
CA CYS A 191 5.82 27.15 -16.24
C CYS A 191 7.34 27.01 -16.43
N LYS A 192 8.16 27.61 -15.56
CA LYS A 192 9.63 27.57 -15.66
C LYS A 192 10.17 26.13 -15.79
N SER A 193 9.79 25.25 -14.86
CA SER A 193 10.24 23.85 -14.86
C SER A 193 9.82 23.11 -16.14
N LEU A 194 8.55 23.24 -16.55
CA LEU A 194 8.04 22.61 -17.77
C LEU A 194 8.74 23.13 -19.04
N ARG A 195 9.09 24.43 -19.09
CA ARG A 195 9.86 25.01 -20.20
C ARG A 195 11.27 24.46 -20.27
N THR A 196 11.94 24.34 -19.12
CA THR A 196 13.28 23.72 -19.06
C THR A 196 13.28 22.29 -19.59
N TRP A 197 12.19 21.54 -19.37
CA TRP A 197 12.02 20.21 -19.97
C TRP A 197 11.69 20.24 -21.46
N LEU A 198 10.99 21.28 -21.92
CA LEU A 198 10.67 21.47 -23.34
C LEU A 198 11.91 21.81 -24.17
N ASP A 199 12.81 22.64 -23.62
CA ASP A 199 14.06 23.08 -24.25
C ASP A 199 15.05 21.93 -24.47
N LYS A 200 14.94 20.86 -23.68
CA LYS A 200 15.66 19.60 -23.92
C LYS A 200 14.96 18.84 -25.05
N GLU A 201 15.50 18.86 -26.26
CA GLU A 201 14.81 18.32 -27.44
C GLU A 201 14.58 16.79 -27.39
N ASP A 202 15.50 16.04 -26.77
CA ASP A 202 15.48 14.56 -26.79
C ASP A 202 14.94 13.90 -25.52
N SER A 203 14.64 14.66 -24.46
CA SER A 203 14.15 14.04 -23.22
C SER A 203 12.64 13.76 -23.29
N PRO A 204 12.18 12.53 -22.96
CA PRO A 204 10.75 12.23 -22.89
C PRO A 204 10.11 12.99 -21.72
N ILE A 205 8.90 13.52 -21.92
CA ILE A 205 8.14 14.19 -20.86
C ILE A 205 7.14 13.19 -20.30
N VAL A 206 7.63 12.46 -19.29
CA VAL A 206 6.88 11.47 -18.49
C VAL A 206 6.10 12.12 -17.34
N LEU A 207 5.15 11.39 -16.76
CA LEU A 207 4.35 11.79 -15.60
C LEU A 207 5.18 12.37 -14.43
N GLU A 208 6.36 11.83 -14.13
CA GLU A 208 7.23 12.32 -13.05
C GLU A 208 7.60 13.80 -13.27
N HIS A 209 8.02 14.15 -14.48
CA HIS A 209 8.32 15.53 -14.86
C HIS A 209 7.08 16.44 -14.81
N LEU A 210 5.88 15.89 -15.03
CA LEU A 210 4.62 16.64 -14.90
C LEU A 210 4.26 16.93 -13.44
N LEU A 211 4.64 16.05 -12.51
CA LEU A 211 4.53 16.29 -11.08
C LEU A 211 5.56 17.33 -10.62
N GLU A 212 6.83 17.18 -11.03
CA GLU A 212 7.90 18.16 -10.73
C GLU A 212 7.59 19.56 -11.25
N SER A 213 6.97 19.66 -12.43
CA SER A 213 6.59 20.94 -13.03
C SER A 213 5.27 21.51 -12.47
N ASN A 214 4.68 20.86 -11.45
CA ASN A 214 3.40 21.22 -10.86
C ASN A 214 2.29 21.36 -11.91
N VAL A 215 2.31 20.50 -12.93
CA VAL A 215 1.18 20.33 -13.85
C VAL A 215 0.11 19.52 -13.13
N PHE A 216 0.50 18.45 -12.45
CA PHE A 216 -0.29 17.78 -11.43
C PHE A 216 0.27 18.15 -10.05
N SER A 217 -0.60 18.25 -9.06
CA SER A 217 -0.20 18.55 -7.69
C SER A 217 0.25 17.29 -6.95
N ASP A 218 -0.44 16.17 -7.17
CA ASP A 218 -0.09 14.89 -6.57
C ASP A 218 -0.72 13.71 -7.33
N ALA A 219 -0.25 12.50 -7.04
CA ALA A 219 -0.65 11.26 -7.66
C ALA A 219 -0.76 10.15 -6.61
N PHE A 220 -1.92 9.50 -6.51
CA PHE A 220 -2.22 8.53 -5.46
C PHE A 220 -2.75 7.22 -6.02
N ALA A 221 -2.31 6.11 -5.44
CA ALA A 221 -2.99 4.83 -5.58
C ALA A 221 -4.26 4.82 -4.71
N MET A 222 -5.38 4.35 -5.26
CA MET A 222 -6.61 4.21 -4.50
C MET A 222 -6.69 2.85 -3.83
N HIS A 223 -7.24 2.84 -2.63
CA HIS A 223 -7.50 1.60 -1.91
C HIS A 223 -8.82 0.98 -2.36
N ASP A 224 -8.90 -0.34 -2.28
CA ASP A 224 -10.15 -1.08 -2.52
C ASP A 224 -11.28 -0.52 -1.64
N ALA A 225 -12.46 -0.38 -2.26
CA ALA A 225 -13.67 0.04 -1.58
C ALA A 225 -14.06 -0.99 -0.50
N GLN A 226 -14.42 -0.53 0.70
CA GLN A 226 -14.98 -1.42 1.72
C GLN A 226 -16.45 -1.68 1.35
N THR A 227 -16.79 -2.92 1.01
CA THR A 227 -18.20 -3.28 0.68
C THR A 227 -19.05 -3.45 1.95
N SER A 228 -18.41 -3.81 3.07
CA SER A 228 -19.00 -3.84 4.40
C SER A 228 -18.69 -2.53 5.14
N GLY A 229 -19.69 -1.96 5.82
CA GLY A 229 -19.52 -0.74 6.62
C GLY A 229 -18.36 -0.84 7.63
N PRO A 230 -17.90 0.29 8.21
CA PRO A 230 -16.72 0.30 9.07
C PRO A 230 -16.82 -0.82 10.10
N ALA A 231 -15.80 -1.67 10.15
CA ALA A 231 -15.74 -2.76 11.11
C ALA A 231 -16.09 -2.19 12.49
N LYS A 232 -17.21 -2.60 13.07
CA LYS A 232 -17.52 -2.26 14.45
C LYS A 232 -16.35 -2.81 15.25
N ARG A 233 -15.50 -1.91 15.77
CA ARG A 233 -14.44 -2.30 16.70
C ARG A 233 -15.12 -3.13 17.78
N PRO A 234 -14.65 -4.35 18.08
CA PRO A 234 -15.14 -5.03 19.27
C PRO A 234 -14.84 -4.11 20.45
N THR A 235 -15.89 -3.53 21.02
CA THR A 235 -15.82 -2.79 22.27
C THR A 235 -15.53 -3.81 23.37
N GLY A 236 -14.24 -4.10 23.57
CA GLY A 236 -13.78 -4.98 24.65
C GLY A 236 -12.57 -5.83 24.28
N GLY A 237 -11.39 -5.37 24.68
CA GLY A 237 -10.19 -6.20 24.87
C GLY A 237 -9.39 -6.56 23.61
N CYS A 238 -8.08 -6.74 23.79
CA CYS A 238 -7.21 -7.39 22.82
C CYS A 238 -7.72 -8.84 22.63
N GLY A 239 -8.43 -9.09 21.53
CA GLY A 239 -9.14 -10.34 21.24
C GLY A 239 -8.21 -11.50 20.84
N CYS A 240 -7.16 -11.74 21.61
CA CYS A 240 -6.31 -12.92 21.48
C CYS A 240 -7.04 -14.13 22.08
N ARG A 241 -8.10 -14.63 21.42
CA ARG A 241 -8.64 -15.95 21.78
C ARG A 241 -7.65 -17.02 21.35
N THR A 242 -6.95 -17.58 22.34
CA THR A 242 -6.35 -18.92 22.30
C THR A 242 -7.46 -19.95 22.21
N GLY A 243 -7.86 -20.27 21.00
CA GLY A 243 -8.71 -21.42 20.70
C GLY A 243 -8.25 -21.94 19.35
N GLY A 244 -7.83 -23.21 19.32
CA GLY A 244 -7.49 -23.94 18.10
C GLY A 244 -8.71 -24.15 17.22
N GLY A 245 -9.21 -23.06 16.65
CA GLY A 245 -9.98 -23.08 15.43
C GLY A 245 -9.02 -22.71 14.32
N VAL A 246 -8.80 -23.66 13.41
CA VAL A 246 -8.62 -23.33 11.99
C VAL A 246 -9.56 -22.17 11.68
N VAL A 247 -9.08 -21.18 10.93
CA VAL A 247 -9.96 -20.16 10.38
C VAL A 247 -10.92 -20.93 9.45
N GLU A 248 -12.02 -21.44 9.99
CA GLU A 248 -13.17 -21.80 9.18
C GLU A 248 -13.59 -20.49 8.56
N ASP A 249 -13.45 -20.47 7.24
CA ASP A 249 -13.94 -19.45 6.36
C ASP A 249 -15.32 -19.01 6.85
N ALA A 250 -15.46 -17.71 7.06
CA ALA A 250 -16.74 -17.10 7.38
C ALA A 250 -17.62 -17.08 6.11
N ASP A 251 -17.91 -18.26 5.56
CA ASP A 251 -18.83 -18.50 4.46
C ASP A 251 -19.84 -19.58 4.91
N THR A 252 -20.72 -19.19 5.83
CA THR A 252 -22.00 -19.90 6.00
C THR A 252 -23.13 -18.88 6.10
N LYS A 253 -23.42 -18.21 4.97
CA LYS A 253 -24.79 -17.97 4.50
C LYS A 253 -24.85 -17.30 3.13
N SER A 254 -25.61 -17.96 2.24
CA SER A 254 -26.13 -17.51 0.92
C SER A 254 -25.11 -17.42 -0.22
N ASP A 255 -25.28 -18.05 -1.39
CA ASP A 255 -26.44 -18.72 -1.98
C ASP A 255 -25.99 -19.89 -2.89
N ASN A 256 -26.92 -20.83 -3.10
CA ASN A 256 -26.78 -22.03 -3.94
C ASN A 256 -26.09 -21.76 -5.30
N GLY A 257 -24.94 -22.40 -5.49
CA GLY A 257 -24.27 -22.55 -6.78
C GLY A 257 -23.16 -23.57 -6.65
N GLY A 258 -23.45 -24.83 -6.98
CA GLY A 258 -22.47 -25.91 -6.97
C GLY A 258 -21.34 -25.62 -7.95
N GLY A 259 -20.13 -25.45 -7.42
CA GLY A 259 -18.89 -25.31 -8.15
C GLY A 259 -17.75 -25.87 -7.29
N ASP A 260 -16.98 -26.77 -7.89
CA ASP A 260 -15.92 -27.58 -7.28
C ASP A 260 -14.95 -26.75 -6.42
N SER A 261 -14.69 -27.22 -5.20
CA SER A 261 -14.07 -26.46 -4.11
C SER A 261 -12.58 -26.76 -3.94
N ARG A 262 -11.80 -26.73 -5.03
CA ARG A 262 -10.35 -27.02 -5.00
C ARG A 262 -9.43 -25.84 -5.35
N ASP A 263 -9.99 -24.64 -5.50
CA ASP A 263 -9.25 -23.44 -5.91
C ASP A 263 -9.05 -22.50 -4.71
N GLY A 264 -8.04 -22.77 -3.87
CA GLY A 264 -7.71 -22.02 -2.63
C GLY A 264 -7.24 -20.56 -2.79
N TRP A 265 -7.68 -19.86 -3.83
CA TRP A 265 -7.34 -18.46 -4.11
C TRP A 265 -8.59 -17.62 -4.39
N ARG A 266 -9.61 -17.68 -3.51
CA ARG A 266 -10.67 -16.66 -3.53
C ARG A 266 -10.03 -15.30 -3.27
N LEU A 267 -9.70 -14.59 -4.34
CA LEU A 267 -9.39 -13.16 -4.36
C LEU A 267 -10.68 -12.43 -3.95
N ASN A 268 -11.05 -12.55 -2.68
CA ASN A 268 -12.27 -11.98 -2.14
C ASN A 268 -12.13 -10.45 -2.18
N LEU A 269 -13.19 -9.79 -2.60
CA LEU A 269 -13.25 -8.36 -2.96
C LEU A 269 -12.94 -7.40 -1.78
N ASP A 270 -12.64 -7.93 -0.59
CA ASP A 270 -12.42 -7.16 0.64
C ASP A 270 -11.07 -7.48 1.33
N LEU A 271 -9.96 -7.51 0.59
CA LEU A 271 -8.61 -7.66 1.17
C LEU A 271 -8.36 -6.68 2.31
N ARG A 272 -8.82 -5.43 2.16
CA ARG A 272 -8.69 -4.39 3.18
C ARG A 272 -9.39 -4.74 4.49
N TYR A 273 -10.59 -5.31 4.42
CA TYR A 273 -11.35 -5.70 5.60
C TYR A 273 -10.71 -6.90 6.30
N GLN A 274 -10.33 -7.92 5.54
CA GLN A 274 -9.63 -9.09 6.07
C GLN A 274 -8.32 -8.70 6.75
N LEU A 275 -7.60 -7.75 6.15
CA LEU A 275 -6.33 -7.26 6.69
C LEU A 275 -6.55 -6.50 8.00
N SER A 276 -7.53 -5.59 8.05
CA SER A 276 -7.85 -4.85 9.27
C SER A 276 -8.21 -5.80 10.42
N ARG A 277 -8.96 -6.87 10.15
CA ARG A 277 -9.37 -7.81 11.21
C ARG A 277 -8.25 -8.74 11.68
N SER A 278 -7.33 -9.12 10.80
CA SER A 278 -6.26 -10.08 11.11
C SER A 278 -5.02 -9.41 11.71
N TRP A 279 -4.73 -8.16 11.34
CA TRP A 279 -3.50 -7.48 11.75
C TRP A 279 -3.57 -6.84 13.15
N ASP A 280 -4.76 -6.55 13.68
CA ASP A 280 -4.92 -5.89 14.99
C ASP A 280 -4.54 -6.79 16.21
N CYS A 281 -4.18 -8.05 16.00
CA CYS A 281 -3.91 -9.01 17.08
C CYS A 281 -2.40 -9.19 17.34
N CYS A 282 -1.90 -8.63 18.45
CA CYS A 282 -0.47 -8.69 18.80
C CYS A 282 0.06 -10.09 19.15
N CYS A 283 -0.81 -11.05 19.48
CA CYS A 283 -0.41 -12.41 19.85
C CYS A 283 -0.51 -13.41 18.69
N ARG A 284 -0.83 -12.95 17.47
CA ARG A 284 -0.84 -13.80 16.27
C ARG A 284 0.37 -13.51 15.41
N PHE A 285 0.79 -14.52 14.65
CA PHE A 285 1.76 -14.32 13.58
C PHE A 285 1.20 -13.33 12.55
N GLN A 286 2.09 -12.49 12.05
CA GLN A 286 1.72 -11.45 11.09
C GLN A 286 1.25 -12.10 9.76
N PRO A 287 0.09 -11.70 9.21
CA PRO A 287 -0.42 -12.25 7.96
C PRO A 287 0.33 -11.69 6.74
N LEU A 288 1.59 -12.11 6.56
CA LEU A 288 2.50 -11.59 5.53
C LEU A 288 1.97 -11.77 4.10
N ARG A 289 1.29 -12.90 3.81
CA ARG A 289 0.68 -13.15 2.49
C ARG A 289 -0.39 -12.11 2.15
N LEU A 290 -1.22 -11.72 3.12
CA LEU A 290 -2.28 -10.74 2.92
C LEU A 290 -1.71 -9.31 2.75
N ILE A 291 -0.69 -8.97 3.54
CA ILE A 291 0.07 -7.73 3.38
C ILE A 291 0.70 -7.66 1.98
N ARG A 292 1.29 -8.77 1.51
CA ARG A 292 1.88 -8.87 0.16
C ARG A 292 0.86 -8.65 -0.94
N LEU A 293 -0.33 -9.25 -0.85
CA LEU A 293 -1.36 -9.12 -1.87
C LEU A 293 -1.99 -7.72 -1.92
N TYR A 294 -2.02 -6.99 -0.79
CA TYR A 294 -2.65 -5.67 -0.69
C TYR A 294 -1.68 -4.49 -0.87
N PHE A 295 -0.49 -4.53 -0.26
CA PHE A 295 0.51 -3.45 -0.35
C PHE A 295 1.63 -3.72 -1.36
N GLY A 296 1.76 -4.97 -1.82
CA GLY A 296 2.87 -5.40 -2.65
C GLY A 296 4.07 -5.93 -1.87
N GLU A 297 5.09 -6.34 -2.61
CA GLU A 297 6.21 -7.12 -2.10
C GLU A 297 7.18 -6.31 -1.23
N ARG A 298 7.44 -5.05 -1.61
CA ARG A 298 8.39 -4.18 -0.86
C ARG A 298 7.95 -3.97 0.59
N LEU A 299 6.67 -3.67 0.80
CA LEU A 299 6.12 -3.49 2.15
C LEU A 299 6.02 -4.82 2.89
N ALA A 300 5.63 -5.91 2.21
CA ALA A 300 5.59 -7.23 2.84
C ALA A 300 6.97 -7.67 3.34
N PHE A 301 8.03 -7.44 2.56
CA PHE A 301 9.40 -7.73 2.96
C PHE A 301 9.84 -6.87 4.16
N TYR A 302 9.54 -5.57 4.15
CA TYR A 302 9.81 -4.69 5.28
C TYR A 302 9.19 -5.23 6.58
N TYR A 303 7.92 -5.62 6.53
CA TYR A 303 7.23 -6.17 7.69
C TYR A 303 7.75 -7.55 8.11
N ALA A 304 8.08 -8.42 7.16
CA ALA A 304 8.70 -9.71 7.45
C ALA A 304 10.04 -9.54 8.19
N TRP A 305 10.88 -8.63 7.69
CA TRP A 305 12.16 -8.29 8.31
C TRP A 305 11.99 -7.69 9.70
N PHE A 306 11.02 -6.78 9.86
CA PHE A 306 10.70 -6.19 11.15
C PHE A 306 10.22 -7.23 12.17
N GLY A 307 9.37 -8.17 11.74
CA GLY A 307 8.94 -9.29 12.56
C GLY A 307 10.11 -10.15 13.03
N TYR A 308 11.05 -10.45 12.13
CA TYR A 308 12.29 -11.18 12.48
C TYR A 308 13.11 -10.45 13.54
N ILE A 309 13.33 -9.13 13.39
CA ILE A 309 14.06 -8.33 14.38
C ILE A 309 13.38 -8.37 15.75
N ILE A 310 12.06 -8.26 15.82
CA ILE A 310 11.32 -8.34 17.09
C ILE A 310 11.54 -9.70 17.76
N TRP A 311 11.49 -10.80 17.00
CA TRP A 311 11.75 -12.14 17.54
C TRP A 311 13.17 -12.29 18.09
N CYS A 312 14.18 -11.79 17.37
CA CYS A 312 15.56 -11.78 17.87
C CYS A 312 15.70 -10.93 19.13
N LEU A 313 15.05 -9.76 19.17
CA LEU A 313 15.09 -8.87 20.33
C LEU A 313 14.40 -9.51 21.54
N LEU A 314 13.29 -10.22 21.35
CA LEU A 314 12.62 -10.97 22.42
C LEU A 314 13.54 -12.06 22.99
N PHE A 315 14.29 -12.77 22.14
CA PHE A 315 15.29 -13.73 22.59
C PHE A 315 16.43 -13.07 23.37
N LEU A 316 16.99 -11.96 22.88
CA LEU A 316 18.05 -11.21 23.57
C LEU A 316 17.57 -10.65 24.92
N THR A 317 16.35 -10.12 24.97
CA THR A 317 15.78 -9.58 26.21
C THR A 317 15.51 -10.68 27.24
N ALA A 318 15.08 -11.88 26.82
CA ALA A 318 14.96 -13.03 27.72
C ALA A 318 16.31 -13.42 28.33
N ILE A 319 17.38 -13.50 27.53
CA ILE A 319 18.74 -13.78 28.02
C ILE A 319 19.23 -12.67 28.96
N GLY A 320 19.05 -11.40 28.57
CA GLY A 320 19.42 -10.25 29.38
C GLY A 320 18.69 -10.22 30.72
N LEU A 321 17.41 -10.59 30.73
CA LEU A 321 16.61 -10.69 31.95
C LEU A 321 17.10 -11.84 32.84
N CYS A 322 17.48 -12.99 32.28
CA CYS A 322 18.08 -14.09 33.05
C CYS A 322 19.37 -13.66 33.77
N PHE A 323 20.28 -12.97 33.06
CA PHE A 323 21.49 -12.44 33.69
C PHE A 323 21.21 -11.36 34.73
N PHE A 324 20.22 -10.50 34.48
CA PHE A 324 19.79 -9.47 35.42
C PHE A 324 19.25 -10.08 36.72
N VAL A 325 18.38 -11.10 36.63
CA VAL A 325 17.83 -11.81 37.79
C VAL A 325 18.94 -12.55 38.55
N TYR A 326 19.87 -13.20 37.85
CA TYR A 326 21.04 -13.84 38.47
C TYR A 326 21.91 -12.82 39.23
N GLY A 327 22.18 -11.67 38.62
CA GLY A 327 22.90 -10.57 39.25
C GLY A 327 22.22 -10.04 40.50
N LEU A 328 20.89 -9.84 40.46
CA LEU A 328 20.09 -9.43 41.62
C LEU A 328 20.11 -10.46 42.74
N ALA A 329 19.97 -11.74 42.42
CA ALA A 329 20.04 -12.83 43.39
C ALA A 329 21.41 -12.85 44.08
N ASN A 330 22.49 -12.79 43.31
CA ASN A 330 23.85 -12.79 43.86
C ASN A 330 24.13 -11.52 44.70
N ALA A 331 23.69 -10.34 44.25
CA ALA A 331 23.81 -9.11 45.03
C ALA A 331 23.06 -9.19 46.37
N SER A 332 21.85 -9.78 46.38
CA SER A 332 21.07 -9.96 47.61
C SER A 332 21.73 -10.90 48.61
N VAL A 333 22.39 -11.97 48.13
CA VAL A 333 23.15 -12.91 48.97
C VAL A 333 24.39 -12.22 49.54
N ASN A 334 25.13 -11.50 48.72
CA ASN A 334 26.31 -10.75 49.18
C ASN A 334 25.94 -9.68 50.21
N TYR A 335 24.86 -8.93 50.00
CA TYR A 335 24.36 -7.96 50.97
C TYR A 335 24.03 -8.63 52.32
N LYS A 336 23.35 -9.78 52.31
CA LYS A 336 23.08 -10.56 53.52
C LYS A 336 24.38 -10.99 54.21
N ASN A 337 25.33 -11.56 53.47
CA ASN A 337 26.59 -12.03 54.03
C ASN A 337 27.40 -10.90 54.67
N SER A 338 27.55 -9.76 53.98
CA SER A 338 28.23 -8.58 54.52
C SER A 338 27.51 -7.99 55.73
N SER A 339 26.18 -8.03 55.77
CA SER A 339 25.42 -7.58 56.94
C SER A 339 25.64 -8.48 58.16
N ILE A 340 25.72 -9.81 57.96
CA ILE A 340 26.01 -10.77 59.03
C ILE A 340 27.45 -10.59 59.55
N GLU A 341 28.40 -10.36 58.66
CA GLU A 341 29.80 -10.09 59.02
C GLU A 341 29.95 -8.79 59.82
N PHE A 342 29.23 -7.74 59.44
CA PHE A 342 29.22 -6.49 60.22
C PHE A 342 28.60 -6.67 61.61
N LEU A 343 27.50 -7.42 61.71
CA LEU A 343 26.86 -7.73 62.99
C LEU A 343 27.75 -8.62 63.88
N SER A 344 28.48 -9.58 63.31
CA SER A 344 29.42 -10.40 64.07
C SER A 344 30.56 -9.56 64.61
N GLN A 345 31.10 -8.63 63.83
CA GLN A 345 32.11 -7.67 64.29
C GLN A 345 31.59 -6.77 65.42
N LEU A 346 30.36 -6.25 65.32
CA LEU A 346 29.74 -5.47 66.39
C LEU A 346 29.55 -6.28 67.69
N SER A 347 29.20 -7.56 67.57
CA SER A 347 29.05 -8.46 68.74
C SER A 347 30.39 -8.88 69.35
N ALA A 348 31.48 -8.79 68.58
CA ALA A 348 32.84 -9.12 69.01
C ALA A 348 33.59 -7.92 69.62
N VAL A 349 33.00 -6.72 69.62
CA VAL A 349 33.55 -5.57 70.36
C VAL A 349 33.41 -5.87 71.86
N PRO A 350 34.51 -5.89 72.65
CA PRO A 350 34.43 -6.13 74.08
C PRO A 350 33.69 -4.98 74.75
N THR A 351 32.63 -5.28 75.49
CA THR A 351 32.11 -4.33 76.49
C THR A 351 33.11 -4.28 77.64
N ASP A 352 33.96 -3.26 77.67
CA ASP A 352 34.80 -2.98 78.85
C ASP A 352 33.89 -2.74 80.07
N PRO A 353 33.97 -3.55 81.14
CA PRO A 353 33.35 -3.23 82.40
C PRO A 353 34.31 -2.33 83.19
N SER A 354 34.38 -1.04 82.87
CA SER A 354 35.12 -0.07 83.68
C SER A 354 34.52 1.34 83.67
N VAL A 355 33.25 1.44 84.08
CA VAL A 355 32.77 2.65 84.79
C VAL A 355 32.01 2.18 86.03
N SER A 356 32.75 1.99 87.11
CA SER A 356 32.21 2.06 88.46
C SER A 356 33.29 2.64 89.38
N THR A 357 33.26 3.97 89.53
CA THR A 357 33.45 4.81 90.73
C THR A 357 33.94 6.20 90.34
#